data_AF-A0A550D054-F1
#
_entry.id   AF-A0A550D054-F1
#
_cell.length_a   1.000
_cell.length_b   1.000
_cell.length_c   1.000
_cell.angle_alpha   90.00
_cell.angle_beta   90.00
_cell.angle_gamma   90.00
#
_symmetry.space_group_name_H-M   'P 1'
#
loop_
_entity.id
_entity.type
_entity.pdbx_description
1 polymer ?
#
loop_
_entity_poly.entity_id
_entity_poly.type
_entity_poly.pdbx_seq_one_letter_code
_entity_poly.pdbx_strand_id
1 'polypeptide(L)'
;MHCRSIRQFRIFSLSLGILSIRAAVAPSSPPSNAPNRYQESIIPRYGAYQSNPMATTRPLLIGPSTGPEAPYPLRMEGKVIRGFGRGSKELGIPTANLPVDASLTPWIADIKSGVYFGWASLRLPPSHPNRPSASSEARSGLGVYPMVMSIGYNPVYKNMERSAEVHVLHEFGADFYGVDMRLLLTGFIREEKNYPALEALIEDIKIDCDVARNSLDRESWALRKAGKGTLDGSWLVRVAVEKNL
;
A
#
# COMPACT_ATOMS: atom_id res chain seq x y z
N MET A 1 10.67 28.56 -25.12
CA MET A 1 9.42 28.08 -24.49
C MET A 1 9.77 26.95 -23.54
N HIS A 2 9.71 27.17 -22.23
CA HIS A 2 10.06 26.15 -21.23
C HIS A 2 8.83 25.26 -20.96
N CYS A 3 8.85 24.03 -21.48
CA CYS A 3 7.86 23.01 -21.13
C CYS A 3 8.14 22.56 -19.68
N ARG A 4 7.38 23.09 -18.72
CA ARG A 4 7.39 22.58 -17.34
C ARG A 4 6.77 21.19 -17.37
N SER A 5 7.61 20.16 -17.29
CA SER A 5 7.16 18.77 -17.11
C SER A 5 6.33 18.69 -15.83
N ILE A 6 5.02 18.49 -15.97
CA ILE A 6 4.09 18.21 -14.87
C ILE A 6 4.56 16.90 -14.24
N ARG A 7 5.06 16.97 -13.01
CA ARG A 7 5.49 15.79 -12.24
C ARG A 7 4.23 14.99 -11.88
N GLN A 8 3.99 13.89 -12.59
CA GLN A 8 2.87 12.99 -12.30
C GLN A 8 3.32 11.96 -11.26
N PHE A 9 2.68 11.98 -10.08
CA PHE A 9 2.88 10.96 -9.08
C PHE A 9 2.15 9.69 -9.52
N ARG A 10 2.89 8.59 -9.70
CA ARG A 10 2.33 7.25 -9.90
C ARG A 10 2.25 6.52 -8.57
N ILE A 11 1.31 5.58 -8.49
CA ILE A 11 1.05 4.76 -7.31
C ILE A 11 2.34 4.02 -6.92
N PHE A 12 2.82 4.33 -5.71
CA PHE A 12 4.02 3.83 -5.01
C PHE A 12 5.39 3.96 -5.70
N SER A 13 5.48 4.28 -6.98
CA SER A 13 6.73 4.71 -7.65
C SER A 13 6.92 6.23 -7.57
N LEU A 14 7.22 6.74 -6.36
CA LEU A 14 7.55 8.16 -6.15
C LEU A 14 8.94 8.47 -6.74
N SER A 15 9.05 8.67 -8.05
CA SER A 15 10.28 9.15 -8.69
C SER A 15 10.56 10.61 -8.31
N LEU A 16 11.04 10.89 -7.10
CA LEU A 16 11.64 12.19 -6.77
C LEU A 16 13.12 12.19 -7.15
N GLY A 17 13.43 12.80 -8.30
CA GLY A 17 14.77 13.30 -8.58
C GLY A 17 15.05 14.50 -7.68
N ILE A 18 15.81 14.28 -6.60
CA ILE A 18 16.32 15.36 -5.75
C ILE A 18 17.57 15.92 -6.45
N LEU A 19 17.43 17.06 -7.13
CA LEU A 19 18.57 17.92 -7.43
C LEU A 19 18.78 18.82 -6.21
N SER A 20 19.93 18.65 -5.57
CA SER A 20 20.41 19.46 -4.45
C SER A 20 20.41 20.95 -4.85
N ILE A 21 19.57 21.77 -4.21
CA ILE A 21 19.70 23.22 -4.25
C ILE A 21 20.31 23.63 -2.92
N ARG A 22 21.59 24.01 -2.97
CA ARG A 22 22.29 24.71 -1.89
C ARG A 22 21.57 26.03 -1.63
N ALA A 23 21.11 26.25 -0.40
CA ALA A 23 20.66 27.55 0.07
C ALA A 23 21.89 28.46 0.23
N ALA A 24 21.94 29.55 -0.54
CA ALA A 24 22.84 30.66 -0.29
C ALA A 24 22.21 31.58 0.78
N VAL A 25 23.00 31.88 1.82
CA VAL A 25 22.67 32.82 2.90
C VAL A 25 23.18 34.21 2.53
N ALA A 26 22.37 35.26 2.73
CA ALA A 26 22.81 36.62 3.07
C ALA A 26 21.62 37.51 3.51
N PRO A 27 21.87 38.60 4.29
CA PRO A 27 21.01 39.01 5.41
C PRO A 27 20.38 40.41 5.26
N SER A 28 19.44 40.77 6.15
CA SER A 28 19.29 42.13 6.73
C SER A 28 18.11 42.22 7.73
N SER A 29 18.30 43.07 8.75
CA SER A 29 17.52 43.22 9.99
C SER A 29 16.54 44.45 9.96
N PRO A 30 15.89 44.90 11.07
CA PRO A 30 14.45 45.27 11.14
C PRO A 30 14.17 46.80 11.24
N PRO A 31 12.93 47.30 11.53
CA PRO A 31 12.55 47.59 12.95
C PRO A 31 11.04 47.67 13.36
N SER A 32 10.83 47.55 14.69
CA SER A 32 9.99 48.29 15.69
C SER A 32 8.44 48.39 15.73
N ASN A 33 7.91 47.97 16.91
CA ASN A 33 6.97 48.62 17.88
C ASN A 33 5.42 48.60 17.79
N ALA A 34 4.82 47.67 18.59
CA ALA A 34 3.72 47.77 19.62
C ALA A 34 2.32 48.38 19.28
N PRO A 35 1.21 48.11 20.05
CA PRO A 35 1.05 47.38 21.32
C PRO A 35 -0.11 46.33 21.39
N ASN A 36 -0.20 45.67 22.55
CA ASN A 36 -1.18 44.66 23.01
C ASN A 36 -2.67 45.06 22.88
N ARG A 37 -3.53 44.09 22.50
CA ARG A 37 -4.94 44.07 22.91
C ARG A 37 -5.44 42.61 23.03
N TYR A 38 -5.93 42.27 24.23
CA TYR A 38 -6.65 41.03 24.50
C TYR A 38 -7.92 40.97 23.65
N GLN A 39 -8.15 39.86 22.94
CA GLN A 39 -9.46 39.48 22.44
C GLN A 39 -9.57 37.96 22.31
N GLU A 40 -10.73 37.47 22.71
CA GLU A 40 -11.10 36.08 22.95
C GLU A 40 -10.90 35.17 21.73
N SER A 41 -10.61 33.90 22.02
CA SER A 41 -10.44 32.80 21.08
C SER A 41 -11.71 32.56 20.26
N ILE A 42 -11.75 33.12 19.05
CA ILE A 42 -12.70 32.76 18.00
C ILE A 42 -12.19 31.49 17.31
N ILE A 43 -12.93 30.39 17.48
CA ILE A 43 -12.77 29.15 16.70
C ILE A 43 -12.84 29.52 15.20
N PRO A 44 -11.85 29.17 14.35
CA PRO A 44 -12.00 29.38 12.92
C PRO A 44 -13.10 28.45 12.42
N ARG A 45 -14.25 29.03 12.06
CA ARG A 45 -15.23 28.36 11.20
C ARG A 45 -14.51 28.05 9.89
N TYR A 46 -14.17 26.77 9.69
CA TYR A 46 -13.77 26.28 8.38
C TYR A 46 -14.89 26.64 7.40
N GLY A 47 -14.56 27.52 6.45
CA GLY A 47 -15.47 27.95 5.41
C GLY A 47 -16.02 26.73 4.67
N ALA A 48 -17.32 26.76 4.43
CA ALA A 48 -18.00 25.78 3.59
C ALA A 48 -17.31 25.74 2.23
N TYR A 49 -16.53 24.68 1.99
CA TYR A 49 -16.22 24.28 0.63
C TYR A 49 -17.55 23.98 -0.05
N GLN A 50 -17.90 24.82 -1.02
CA GLN A 50 -19.03 24.58 -1.91
C GLN A 50 -18.84 23.18 -2.48
N SER A 51 -19.75 22.27 -2.10
CA SER A 51 -19.78 20.90 -2.56
C SER A 51 -19.90 20.89 -4.08
N ASN A 52 -18.83 20.52 -4.77
CA ASN A 52 -18.85 20.29 -6.20
C ASN A 52 -19.68 19.03 -6.47
N PRO A 53 -20.84 19.10 -7.16
CA PRO A 53 -21.79 17.98 -7.27
C PRO A 53 -21.38 16.89 -8.28
N MET A 54 -20.08 16.74 -8.57
CA MET A 54 -19.53 15.67 -9.44
C MET A 54 -18.34 14.91 -8.84
N ALA A 55 -18.18 14.91 -7.51
CA ALA A 55 -17.30 13.94 -6.85
C ALA A 55 -18.02 12.59 -6.81
N THR A 56 -17.81 11.74 -7.81
CA THR A 56 -18.33 10.37 -7.81
C THR A 56 -17.69 9.61 -6.65
N THR A 57 -18.46 9.34 -5.59
CA THR A 57 -17.97 8.60 -4.42
C THR A 57 -17.58 7.20 -4.85
N ARG A 58 -16.30 6.86 -4.72
CA ARG A 58 -15.79 5.52 -5.03
C ARG A 58 -16.51 4.48 -4.15
N PRO A 59 -16.85 3.30 -4.68
CA PRO A 59 -17.50 2.26 -3.88
C PRO A 59 -16.55 1.81 -2.77
N LEU A 60 -17.08 1.69 -1.54
CA LEU A 60 -16.34 1.22 -0.37
C LEU A 60 -16.30 -0.32 -0.24
N LEU A 61 -17.00 -1.03 -1.12
CA LEU A 61 -17.04 -2.49 -1.21
C LEU A 61 -16.81 -2.91 -2.66
N ILE A 62 -16.02 -3.96 -2.86
CA ILE A 62 -15.71 -4.52 -4.18
C ILE A 62 -16.22 -5.94 -4.31
N GLY A 63 -16.78 -6.28 -5.47
CA GLY A 63 -17.20 -7.64 -5.79
C GLY A 63 -18.44 -8.11 -5.04
N PRO A 64 -18.96 -9.30 -5.39
CA PRO A 64 -20.24 -9.79 -4.90
C PRO A 64 -20.19 -10.20 -3.42
N SER A 65 -21.36 -10.35 -2.80
CA SER A 65 -21.48 -10.85 -1.43
C SER A 65 -21.12 -12.33 -1.29
N THR A 66 -21.03 -13.08 -2.39
CA THR A 66 -20.72 -14.52 -2.42
C THR A 66 -19.23 -14.83 -2.37
N GLY A 67 -18.35 -13.84 -2.52
CA GLY A 67 -16.90 -13.99 -2.43
C GLY A 67 -16.16 -13.52 -3.67
N PRO A 68 -14.84 -13.76 -3.74
CA PRO A 68 -14.06 -13.52 -4.95
C PRO A 68 -14.55 -14.36 -6.14
N GLU A 69 -14.63 -13.77 -7.32
CA GLU A 69 -14.95 -14.46 -8.58
C GLU A 69 -13.70 -14.63 -9.45
N ALA A 70 -13.75 -15.54 -10.42
CA ALA A 70 -12.64 -15.75 -11.36
C ALA A 70 -12.21 -14.41 -12.01
N PRO A 71 -10.90 -14.13 -12.11
CA PRO A 71 -9.77 -15.05 -11.92
C PRO A 71 -9.24 -15.14 -10.47
N TYR A 72 -9.92 -14.55 -9.49
CA TYR A 72 -9.51 -14.56 -8.10
C TYR A 72 -9.91 -15.86 -7.38
N PRO A 73 -9.16 -16.30 -6.36
CA PRO A 73 -7.96 -15.65 -5.84
C PRO A 73 -6.69 -15.93 -6.66
N LEU A 74 -5.92 -14.87 -6.94
CA LEU A 74 -4.59 -14.99 -7.54
C LEU A 74 -3.51 -15.13 -6.47
N ARG A 75 -2.46 -15.88 -6.80
CA ARG A 75 -1.41 -16.28 -5.85
C ARG A 75 -0.06 -15.74 -6.28
N MET A 76 0.68 -15.16 -5.35
CA MET A 76 2.06 -14.69 -5.55
C MET A 76 2.88 -14.96 -4.30
N GLU A 77 4.15 -15.34 -4.45
CA GLU A 77 5.08 -15.45 -3.33
C GLU A 77 6.47 -14.96 -3.70
N GLY A 78 7.22 -14.54 -2.68
CA GLY A 78 8.60 -14.09 -2.86
C GLY A 78 9.18 -13.54 -1.57
N LYS A 79 10.49 -13.28 -1.60
CA LYS A 79 11.16 -12.56 -0.52
C LYS A 79 10.89 -11.07 -0.64
N VAL A 80 10.63 -10.42 0.49
CA VAL A 80 10.49 -8.97 0.54
C VAL A 80 11.83 -8.32 0.20
N ILE A 81 11.89 -7.59 -0.91
CA ILE A 81 13.10 -6.89 -1.36
C ILE A 81 12.99 -5.40 -1.06
N ARG A 82 14.15 -4.73 -1.02
CA ARG A 82 14.21 -3.27 -0.97
C ARG A 82 13.77 -2.73 -2.33
N GLY A 83 12.78 -1.84 -2.32
CA GLY A 83 12.50 -0.98 -3.46
C GLY A 83 13.51 0.16 -3.57
N PHE A 84 13.20 1.15 -4.37
CA PHE A 84 14.09 2.31 -4.62
C PHE A 84 14.14 3.34 -3.48
N GLY A 85 13.61 3.02 -2.29
CA GLY A 85 13.72 3.88 -1.10
C GLY A 85 12.98 5.21 -1.20
N ARG A 86 11.79 5.22 -1.84
CA ARG A 86 11.11 6.46 -2.23
C ARG A 86 9.88 6.74 -1.34
N GLY A 87 10.08 7.49 -0.25
CA GLY A 87 9.07 8.27 0.48
C GLY A 87 7.89 7.56 1.14
N SER A 88 7.45 6.37 0.69
CA SER A 88 6.19 5.75 1.13
C SER A 88 6.13 5.53 2.65
N LYS A 89 7.27 5.21 3.27
CA LYS A 89 7.41 5.12 4.73
C LYS A 89 7.22 6.48 5.43
N GLU A 90 7.76 7.56 4.88
CA GLU A 90 7.58 8.93 5.40
C GLU A 90 6.14 9.43 5.24
N LEU A 91 5.40 8.88 4.28
CA LEU A 91 3.98 9.16 4.06
C LEU A 91 3.04 8.31 4.93
N GLY A 92 3.59 7.44 5.77
CA GLY A 92 2.82 6.52 6.62
C GLY A 92 2.22 5.32 5.89
N ILE A 93 2.70 5.01 4.67
CA ILE A 93 2.18 3.92 3.83
C ILE A 93 3.36 3.06 3.34
N PRO A 94 4.09 2.36 4.24
CA PRO A 94 5.26 1.58 3.85
C PRO A 94 4.89 0.43 2.90
N THR A 95 5.66 0.28 1.81
CA THR A 95 5.46 -0.78 0.82
C THR A 95 6.59 -1.81 0.80
N ALA A 96 6.22 -3.08 0.79
CA ALA A 96 7.09 -4.22 0.53
C ALA A 96 7.12 -4.50 -0.97
N ASN A 97 8.32 -4.59 -1.56
CA ASN A 97 8.47 -4.96 -2.96
C ASN A 97 8.64 -6.48 -3.06
N LEU A 98 8.04 -7.11 -4.07
CA LEU A 98 8.27 -8.52 -4.39
C LEU A 98 8.90 -8.67 -5.78
N PRO A 99 9.80 -9.65 -5.96
CA PRO A 99 10.33 -9.97 -7.28
C PRO A 99 9.18 -10.48 -8.17
N VAL A 100 9.15 -9.99 -9.41
CA VAL A 100 8.22 -10.50 -10.42
C VAL A 100 8.93 -11.58 -11.21
N ASP A 101 8.64 -12.83 -10.85
CA ASP A 101 9.13 -14.02 -11.55
C ASP A 101 7.99 -14.66 -12.34
N ALA A 102 8.12 -14.68 -13.67
CA ALA A 102 7.10 -15.23 -14.56
C ALA A 102 6.92 -16.75 -14.39
N SER A 103 7.92 -17.47 -13.87
CA SER A 103 7.82 -18.90 -13.58
C SER A 103 6.94 -19.19 -12.37
N LEU A 104 6.90 -18.27 -11.40
CA LEU A 104 6.11 -18.38 -10.17
C LEU A 104 4.77 -17.64 -10.25
N THR A 105 4.74 -16.55 -11.02
CA THR A 105 3.62 -15.61 -11.11
C THR A 105 3.28 -15.32 -12.58
N PRO A 106 2.95 -16.33 -13.42
CA PRO A 106 2.77 -16.13 -14.87
C PRO A 106 1.64 -15.15 -15.21
N TRP A 107 0.57 -15.15 -14.42
CA TRP A 107 -0.60 -14.30 -14.62
C TRP A 107 -0.31 -12.79 -14.53
N ILE A 108 0.79 -12.39 -13.88
CA ILE A 108 1.09 -10.96 -13.66
C ILE A 108 1.48 -10.25 -14.96
N ALA A 109 1.91 -10.98 -15.98
CA ALA A 109 2.23 -10.41 -17.29
C ALA A 109 0.97 -9.79 -17.92
N ASP A 110 -0.17 -10.47 -17.82
CA ASP A 110 -1.39 -10.14 -18.55
C ASP A 110 -2.44 -9.38 -17.72
N ILE A 111 -2.27 -9.35 -16.39
CA ILE A 111 -3.24 -8.70 -15.51
C ILE A 111 -3.27 -7.18 -15.70
N LYS A 112 -4.39 -6.52 -15.46
CA LYS A 112 -4.47 -5.06 -15.57
C LYS A 112 -3.52 -4.36 -14.57
N SER A 113 -2.90 -3.24 -14.96
CA SER A 113 -2.19 -2.39 -14.01
C SER A 113 -3.17 -1.65 -13.10
N GLY A 114 -2.86 -1.56 -11.81
CA GLY A 114 -3.68 -0.85 -10.85
C GLY A 114 -3.55 -1.39 -9.44
N VAL A 115 -4.56 -1.10 -8.62
CA VAL A 115 -4.61 -1.46 -7.21
C VAL A 115 -5.49 -2.69 -7.00
N TYR A 116 -4.93 -3.66 -6.34
CA TYR A 116 -5.52 -4.92 -5.92
C TYR A 116 -5.58 -4.98 -4.40
N PHE A 117 -6.34 -5.93 -3.88
CA PHE A 117 -6.39 -6.18 -2.44
C PHE A 117 -6.51 -7.68 -2.16
N GLY A 118 -6.24 -8.05 -0.91
CA GLY A 118 -6.41 -9.40 -0.46
C GLY A 118 -5.67 -9.65 0.84
N TRP A 119 -5.11 -10.85 0.97
CA TRP A 119 -4.44 -11.30 2.17
C TRP A 119 -2.95 -11.49 1.92
N ALA A 120 -2.12 -11.04 2.86
CA ALA A 120 -0.70 -11.33 2.93
C ALA A 120 -0.44 -12.28 4.11
N SER A 121 0.54 -13.16 3.95
CA SER A 121 1.18 -13.84 5.07
C SER A 121 2.66 -13.56 5.09
N LEU A 122 3.20 -13.43 6.30
CA LEU A 122 4.57 -13.05 6.59
C LEU A 122 5.16 -14.01 7.61
N ARG A 123 6.31 -14.60 7.31
CA ARG A 123 7.06 -15.41 8.27
C ARG A 123 8.08 -14.55 9.02
N LEU A 124 7.61 -13.84 10.05
CA LEU A 124 8.46 -12.91 10.79
C LEU A 124 9.53 -13.64 11.62
N PRO A 125 10.79 -13.16 11.64
CA PRO A 125 11.87 -13.82 12.38
C PRO A 125 11.62 -13.73 13.90
N PRO A 126 12.23 -14.64 14.71
CA PRO A 126 12.04 -14.66 16.17
C PRO A 126 12.29 -13.33 16.87
N SER A 127 13.20 -12.52 16.34
CA SER A 127 13.57 -11.21 16.88
C SER A 127 12.62 -10.07 16.49
N HIS A 128 11.65 -10.30 15.61
CA HIS A 128 10.77 -9.23 15.13
C HIS A 128 9.73 -8.87 16.21
N PRO A 129 9.53 -7.57 16.54
CA PRO A 129 8.64 -7.15 17.63
C PRO A 129 7.18 -7.57 17.42
N ASN A 130 6.71 -7.58 16.17
CA ASN A 130 5.36 -8.02 15.81
C ASN A 130 5.24 -9.53 15.50
N ARG A 131 6.23 -10.37 15.86
CA ARG A 131 6.10 -11.81 15.65
C ARG A 131 4.90 -12.34 16.46
N PRO A 132 3.96 -13.08 15.84
CA PRO A 132 2.82 -13.64 16.57
C PRO A 132 3.28 -14.49 17.76
N SER A 133 2.76 -14.19 18.95
CA SER A 133 3.05 -14.92 20.17
C SER A 133 1.86 -15.82 20.52
N ALA A 134 2.11 -17.14 20.62
CA ALA A 134 1.24 -18.13 21.25
C ALA A 134 -0.11 -18.54 20.59
N SER A 135 -0.11 -18.90 19.30
CA SER A 135 -1.08 -19.86 18.71
C SER A 135 -0.35 -21.00 17.95
N SER A 136 -1.05 -22.03 17.47
CA SER A 136 -0.47 -23.07 16.61
C SER A 136 0.28 -22.50 15.39
N GLU A 137 -0.17 -21.36 14.89
CA GLU A 137 0.44 -20.55 13.82
C GLU A 137 1.70 -19.83 14.31
N ALA A 138 1.77 -19.43 15.59
CA ALA A 138 2.95 -18.79 16.20
C ALA A 138 4.17 -19.72 16.24
N ARG A 139 4.00 -21.05 16.30
CA ARG A 139 5.12 -21.99 16.17
C ARG A 139 5.82 -21.85 14.81
N SER A 140 5.08 -21.50 13.76
CA SER A 140 5.63 -21.23 12.43
C SER A 140 6.12 -19.79 12.24
N GLY A 141 5.88 -18.89 13.20
CA GLY A 141 6.18 -17.45 13.10
C GLY A 141 5.38 -16.73 12.01
N LEU A 142 4.27 -17.30 11.55
CA LEU A 142 3.50 -16.80 10.41
C LEU A 142 2.37 -15.88 10.87
N GLY A 143 2.43 -14.61 10.47
CA GLY A 143 1.34 -13.65 10.61
C GLY A 143 0.54 -13.55 9.31
N VAL A 144 -0.78 -13.31 9.41
CA VAL A 144 -1.68 -13.12 8.28
C VAL A 144 -2.39 -11.78 8.44
N TYR A 145 -2.39 -10.98 7.37
CA TYR A 145 -2.83 -9.59 7.42
C TYR A 145 -3.58 -9.21 6.14
N PRO A 146 -4.58 -8.32 6.20
CA PRO A 146 -5.12 -7.71 4.98
C PRO A 146 -4.06 -6.83 4.32
N MET A 147 -4.13 -6.68 3.01
CA MET A 147 -3.18 -5.90 2.22
C MET A 147 -3.85 -5.23 1.02
N VAL A 148 -3.24 -4.14 0.57
CA VAL A 148 -3.42 -3.61 -0.80
C VAL A 148 -2.12 -3.78 -1.56
N MET A 149 -2.24 -3.96 -2.88
CA MET A 149 -1.09 -4.20 -3.75
C MET A 149 -1.23 -3.36 -5.02
N SER A 150 -0.17 -2.66 -5.40
CA SER A 150 -0.07 -2.02 -6.70
C SER A 150 0.70 -2.92 -7.66
N ILE A 151 0.12 -3.13 -8.83
CA ILE A 151 0.76 -3.80 -9.96
C ILE A 151 0.90 -2.77 -11.08
N GLY A 152 2.12 -2.55 -11.54
CA GLY A 152 2.41 -1.57 -12.58
C GLY A 152 3.66 -1.94 -13.36
N TYR A 153 4.28 -0.95 -14.01
CA TYR A 153 5.53 -1.11 -14.72
C TYR A 153 6.64 -0.27 -14.10
N ASN A 154 7.86 -0.79 -14.09
CA ASN A 154 9.00 -0.06 -13.57
C ASN A 154 9.51 0.97 -14.60
N PRO A 155 9.40 2.29 -14.31
CA PRO A 155 9.86 3.33 -15.23
C PRO A 155 11.38 3.34 -15.44
N VAL A 156 12.16 2.78 -14.51
CA VAL A 156 13.62 2.73 -14.58
C VAL A 156 14.09 1.75 -15.67
N TYR A 157 13.36 0.66 -15.89
CA TYR A 157 13.65 -0.33 -16.94
C TYR A 157 12.77 -0.10 -18.18
N LYS A 158 12.56 1.17 -18.57
CA LYS A 158 11.77 1.57 -19.75
C LYS A 158 10.35 0.99 -19.77
N ASN A 159 9.76 0.73 -18.59
CA ASN A 159 8.47 0.06 -18.44
C ASN A 159 8.38 -1.35 -19.06
N MET A 160 9.49 -2.05 -19.24
CA MET A 160 9.45 -3.42 -19.78
C MET A 160 9.19 -4.48 -18.69
N GLU A 161 9.54 -4.17 -17.44
CA GLU A 161 9.37 -5.08 -16.31
C GLU A 161 8.18 -4.68 -15.44
N ARG A 162 7.39 -5.68 -15.08
CA ARG A 162 6.32 -5.56 -14.08
C ARG A 162 6.91 -5.23 -12.71
N SER A 163 6.15 -4.49 -11.94
CA SER A 163 6.45 -4.18 -10.54
C SER A 163 5.26 -4.54 -9.66
N ALA A 164 5.56 -4.98 -8.44
CA ALA A 164 4.63 -5.49 -7.46
C ALA A 164 4.97 -4.91 -6.08
N GLU A 165 4.13 -4.00 -5.59
CA GLU A 165 4.34 -3.30 -4.33
C GLU A 165 3.15 -3.52 -3.39
N VAL A 166 3.41 -4.02 -2.20
CA VAL A 166 2.40 -4.43 -1.22
C VAL A 166 2.44 -3.51 -0.02
N HIS A 167 1.32 -2.88 0.30
CA HIS A 167 1.12 -2.25 1.61
C HIS A 167 0.29 -3.19 2.48
N VAL A 168 0.92 -3.75 3.51
CA VAL A 168 0.25 -4.58 4.51
C VAL A 168 -0.49 -3.66 5.47
N LEU A 169 -1.78 -3.92 5.71
CA LEU A 169 -2.64 -3.09 6.56
C LEU A 169 -2.43 -3.43 8.04
N HIS A 170 -1.18 -3.33 8.49
CA HIS A 170 -0.75 -3.55 9.85
C HIS A 170 0.47 -2.67 10.15
N GLU A 171 0.49 -2.09 11.35
CA GLU A 171 1.63 -1.29 11.81
C GLU A 171 2.72 -2.21 12.38
N PHE A 172 3.85 -2.29 11.69
CA PHE A 172 5.02 -3.03 12.14
C PHE A 172 5.99 -2.09 12.87
N GLY A 173 6.50 -2.53 14.01
CA GLY A 173 7.53 -1.85 14.79
C GLY A 173 8.95 -2.00 14.23
N ALA A 174 9.13 -2.81 13.18
CA ALA A 174 10.39 -2.99 12.48
C ALA A 174 10.17 -3.36 10.99
N ASP A 175 11.19 -3.16 10.17
CA ASP A 175 11.18 -3.61 8.77
C ASP A 175 11.35 -5.14 8.69
N PHE A 176 10.80 -5.75 7.64
CA PHE A 176 10.80 -7.21 7.43
C PHE A 176 11.40 -7.61 6.07
N TYR A 177 12.47 -6.93 5.63
CA TYR A 177 13.20 -7.32 4.41
C TYR A 177 13.74 -8.76 4.50
N GLY A 178 13.76 -9.46 3.37
CA GLY A 178 14.22 -10.86 3.25
C GLY A 178 13.23 -11.91 3.76
N VAL A 179 12.17 -11.50 4.46
CA VAL A 179 11.10 -12.39 4.92
C VAL A 179 10.33 -12.95 3.73
N ASP A 180 10.00 -14.24 3.82
CA ASP A 180 9.09 -14.88 2.87
C ASP A 180 7.67 -14.34 3.07
N MET A 181 7.15 -13.75 2.00
CA MET A 181 5.79 -13.23 1.92
C MET A 181 5.01 -14.04 0.89
N ARG A 182 3.75 -14.35 1.21
CA ARG A 182 2.78 -14.90 0.26
C ARG A 182 1.56 -14.02 0.19
N LEU A 183 0.97 -13.92 -0.98
CA LEU A 183 -0.19 -13.09 -1.27
C LEU A 183 -1.32 -13.91 -1.89
N LEU A 184 -2.52 -13.63 -1.45
CA LEU A 184 -3.77 -14.09 -2.02
C LEU A 184 -4.57 -12.86 -2.45
N LEU A 185 -4.49 -12.46 -3.72
CA LEU A 185 -5.22 -11.32 -4.26
C LEU A 185 -6.67 -11.75 -4.51
N THR A 186 -7.63 -11.06 -3.91
CA THR A 186 -9.05 -11.42 -3.94
C THR A 186 -9.88 -10.51 -4.84
N GLY A 187 -9.32 -9.39 -5.30
CA GLY A 187 -10.03 -8.50 -6.22
C GLY A 187 -9.22 -7.29 -6.67
N PHE A 188 -9.80 -6.55 -7.61
CA PHE A 188 -9.27 -5.31 -8.17
C PHE A 188 -10.08 -4.12 -7.66
N ILE A 189 -9.39 -3.10 -7.13
CA ILE A 189 -10.00 -1.88 -6.62
C ILE A 189 -10.18 -0.87 -7.75
N ARG A 190 -9.09 -0.56 -8.48
CA ARG A 190 -9.08 0.52 -9.48
C ARG A 190 -7.83 0.52 -10.35
N GLU A 191 -7.92 1.22 -11.47
CA GLU A 191 -6.79 1.49 -12.36
C GLU A 191 -5.77 2.44 -11.73
N GLU A 192 -4.56 2.44 -12.30
CA GLU A 192 -3.55 3.46 -12.00
C GLU A 192 -4.10 4.85 -12.35
N LYS A 193 -3.79 5.83 -11.50
CA LYS A 193 -4.17 7.22 -11.72
C LYS A 193 -2.94 8.11 -11.63
N ASN A 194 -2.98 9.21 -12.36
CA ASN A 194 -2.04 10.30 -12.19
C ASN A 194 -2.61 11.30 -11.19
N TYR A 195 -1.78 11.74 -10.24
CA TYR A 195 -2.21 12.70 -9.22
C TYR A 195 -1.59 14.08 -9.47
N PRO A 196 -2.38 15.16 -9.30
CA PRO A 196 -1.89 16.52 -9.43
C PRO A 196 -1.03 16.96 -8.22
N ALA A 197 -1.19 16.28 -7.08
CA ALA A 197 -0.51 16.57 -5.82
C ALA A 197 -0.30 15.29 -5.00
N LEU A 198 0.65 15.34 -4.07
CA LEU A 198 0.99 14.20 -3.21
C LEU A 198 -0.14 13.84 -2.24
N GLU A 199 -0.83 14.86 -1.73
CA GLU A 199 -1.95 14.72 -0.79
C GLU A 199 -3.11 13.95 -1.43
N ALA A 200 -3.41 14.23 -2.70
CA ALA A 200 -4.42 13.52 -3.46
C ALA A 200 -4.06 12.04 -3.66
N LEU A 201 -2.77 11.72 -3.84
CA LEU A 201 -2.30 10.33 -3.89
C LEU A 201 -2.51 9.63 -2.55
N ILE A 202 -2.13 10.27 -1.44
CA ILE A 202 -2.28 9.72 -0.08
C ILE A 202 -3.76 9.46 0.24
N GLU A 203 -4.63 10.41 -0.07
CA GLU A 203 -6.08 10.27 0.14
C GLU A 203 -6.64 9.08 -0.62
N ASP A 204 -6.28 8.92 -1.90
CA ASP A 204 -6.79 7.81 -2.71
C ASP A 204 -6.27 6.45 -2.20
N ILE A 205 -5.03 6.39 -1.69
CA ILE A 205 -4.49 5.17 -1.06
C ILE A 205 -5.21 4.85 0.26
N LYS A 206 -5.55 5.85 1.07
CA LYS A 206 -6.34 5.64 2.29
C LYS A 206 -7.70 5.04 1.95
N ILE A 207 -8.36 5.57 0.91
CA ILE A 207 -9.60 5.00 0.39
C ILE A 207 -9.38 3.56 -0.08
N ASP A 208 -8.28 3.25 -0.77
CA ASP A 208 -7.95 1.87 -1.18
C ASP A 208 -7.84 0.93 0.02
N CYS A 209 -7.20 1.38 1.10
CA CYS A 209 -7.06 0.62 2.35
C CYS A 209 -8.41 0.37 3.02
N ASP A 210 -9.28 1.38 3.04
CA ASP A 210 -10.63 1.25 3.63
C ASP A 210 -11.51 0.32 2.80
N VAL A 211 -11.45 0.43 1.47
CA VAL A 211 -12.11 -0.51 0.55
C VAL A 211 -11.67 -1.95 0.82
N ALA A 212 -10.36 -2.17 0.98
CA ALA A 212 -9.82 -3.49 1.27
C ALA A 212 -10.32 -4.03 2.62
N ARG A 213 -10.24 -3.23 3.70
CA ARG A 213 -10.74 -3.62 5.02
C ARG A 213 -12.22 -4.00 4.97
N ASN A 214 -13.05 -3.13 4.41
CA ASN A 214 -14.49 -3.33 4.33
C ASN A 214 -14.84 -4.57 3.49
N SER A 215 -14.17 -4.74 2.35
CA SER A 215 -14.44 -5.86 1.45
C SER A 215 -14.04 -7.21 2.06
N LEU A 216 -12.92 -7.25 2.79
CA LEU A 216 -12.36 -8.46 3.40
C LEU A 216 -13.00 -8.86 4.73
N ASP A 217 -13.73 -7.96 5.39
CA ASP A 217 -14.47 -8.25 6.62
C ASP A 217 -15.76 -9.06 6.38
N ARG A 218 -16.22 -9.15 5.12
CA ARG A 218 -17.39 -9.96 4.76
C ARG A 218 -17.08 -11.45 4.87
N GLU A 219 -18.06 -12.23 5.32
CA GLU A 219 -17.92 -13.67 5.60
C GLU A 219 -17.28 -14.47 4.45
N SER A 220 -17.73 -14.26 3.21
CA SER A 220 -17.21 -14.96 2.02
C SER A 220 -15.83 -14.49 1.53
N TRP A 221 -15.32 -13.40 2.10
CA TRP A 221 -14.03 -12.79 1.76
C TRP A 221 -13.00 -12.95 2.87
N ALA A 222 -13.46 -13.09 4.11
CA ALA A 222 -12.64 -13.38 5.27
C ALA A 222 -12.11 -14.82 5.23
N LEU A 223 -10.87 -15.00 5.66
CA LEU A 223 -10.24 -16.31 5.69
C LEU A 223 -10.92 -17.22 6.72
N ARG A 224 -11.22 -18.46 6.32
CA ARG A 224 -11.77 -19.49 7.20
C ARG A 224 -10.92 -19.74 8.44
N LYS A 225 -9.61 -19.75 8.26
CA LYS A 225 -8.65 -19.97 9.34
C LYS A 225 -8.58 -18.81 10.35
N ALA A 226 -9.05 -17.62 9.99
CA ALA A 226 -9.17 -16.48 10.90
C ALA A 226 -10.43 -16.56 11.81
N GLY A 227 -11.24 -17.63 11.68
CA GLY A 227 -12.38 -17.92 12.55
C GLY A 227 -13.68 -17.17 12.23
N LYS A 228 -13.67 -16.25 11.24
CA LYS A 228 -14.82 -15.39 10.89
C LYS A 228 -15.34 -15.52 9.46
N GLY A 229 -14.68 -16.27 8.59
CA GLY A 229 -15.06 -16.33 7.17
C GLY A 229 -15.06 -17.72 6.55
N THR A 230 -15.28 -17.78 5.23
CA THR A 230 -15.39 -19.04 4.48
C THR A 230 -14.34 -19.18 3.38
N LEU A 231 -13.60 -18.11 3.05
CA LEU A 231 -12.55 -18.12 2.02
C LEU A 231 -11.42 -19.08 2.40
N ASP A 232 -11.03 -19.95 1.47
CA ASP A 232 -9.91 -20.87 1.67
C ASP A 232 -8.56 -20.14 1.63
N GLY A 233 -7.90 -20.09 2.79
CA GLY A 233 -6.56 -19.52 2.96
C GLY A 233 -5.44 -20.56 3.10
N SER A 234 -5.72 -21.84 2.87
CA SER A 234 -4.77 -22.94 3.12
C SER A 234 -3.43 -22.74 2.40
N TRP A 235 -3.46 -22.30 1.14
CA TRP A 235 -2.27 -21.99 0.35
C TRP A 235 -1.40 -20.90 0.99
N LEU A 236 -2.04 -19.85 1.55
CA LEU A 236 -1.35 -18.72 2.17
C LEU A 236 -0.52 -19.19 3.38
N VAL A 237 -1.10 -20.07 4.20
CA VAL A 237 -0.51 -20.53 5.47
C VAL A 237 0.25 -21.85 5.40
N ARG A 238 0.50 -22.38 4.20
CA ARG A 238 1.17 -23.67 4.04
C ARG A 238 2.57 -23.68 4.66
N VAL A 239 2.95 -24.81 5.25
CA VAL A 239 4.34 -25.02 5.68
C VAL A 239 5.18 -25.14 4.42
N ALA A 240 6.35 -24.49 4.40
CA ALA A 240 7.29 -24.67 3.30
C ALA A 240 7.74 -26.15 3.32
N VAL A 241 7.68 -26.83 2.18
CA VAL A 241 8.25 -28.16 2.06
C VAL A 241 9.76 -27.98 2.20
N GLU A 242 10.35 -28.53 3.26
CA GLU A 242 11.81 -28.63 3.37
C GLU A 242 12.29 -29.40 2.15
N LYS A 243 12.98 -28.72 1.24
CA LYS A 243 13.73 -29.39 0.18
C LYS A 243 14.90 -30.06 0.89
N ASN A 244 14.71 -31.31 1.31
CA ASN A 244 15.81 -32.19 1.66
C ASN A 244 16.65 -32.34 0.37
N LEU A 245 17.77 -31.63 0.31
CA LEU A 245 18.85 -31.86 -0.63
C LEU A 245 19.69 -33.04 -0.14
#